data_AF-A0AAD7TJC2-F1
#
_entry.id   AF-A0AAD7TJC2-F1
#
_cell.length_a   1.000
_cell.length_b   1.000
_cell.length_c   1.000
_cell.angle_alpha   90.00
_cell.angle_beta   90.00
_cell.angle_gamma   90.00
#
_symmetry.space_group_name_H-M   'P 1'
#
loop_
_entity.id
_entity.type
_entity.pdbx_description
1 polymer ?
#
loop_
_entity_poly.entity_id
_entity_poly.type
_entity_poly.pdbx_seq_one_letter_code
_entity_poly.pdbx_strand_id
1 'polypeptide(L)' 'MTTPTQNSSKCAIREVAKDVWTFSCPFSRFNLLPVGGRSTAVKLSNGDVWVLASTPLDEATKAKLGELGPVKWIVGADAG' A
#
# COMPACT_ATOMS: atom_id res chain seq x y z
N MET A 1 -17.68 12.60 -25.53
CA MET A 1 -17.27 11.42 -24.75
C MET A 1 -15.93 11.76 -24.10
N THR A 2 -15.95 12.22 -22.86
CA THR A 2 -14.75 12.63 -22.13
C THR A 2 -14.12 11.42 -21.45
N THR A 3 -12.94 11.04 -21.91
CA THR A 3 -12.07 10.03 -21.30
C THR A 3 -11.84 10.37 -19.83
N PRO A 4 -12.03 9.45 -18.87
CA PRO A 4 -11.65 9.73 -17.49
C PRO A 4 -10.12 9.74 -17.42
N THR A 5 -9.57 10.90 -17.09
CA THR A 5 -8.18 11.13 -16.74
C THR A 5 -7.79 10.15 -15.63
N GLN A 6 -7.09 9.07 -15.99
CA GLN A 6 -6.51 8.14 -15.01
C GLN A 6 -5.41 8.89 -14.27
N ASN A 7 -5.75 9.37 -13.06
CA ASN A 7 -4.81 10.00 -12.15
C ASN A 7 -3.63 9.05 -11.92
N SER A 8 -2.42 9.57 -12.16
CA SER A 8 -1.16 8.85 -12.04
C SER A 8 -0.93 8.36 -10.59
N SER A 9 -1.39 7.16 -10.27
CA SER A 9 -1.09 6.52 -8.99
C SER A 9 0.36 6.04 -9.06
N LYS A 10 1.25 6.69 -8.29
CA LYS A 10 2.68 6.34 -8.25
C LYS A 10 2.94 4.97 -7.62
N CYS A 11 1.96 4.38 -6.94
CA CYS A 11 2.09 3.08 -6.28
C CYS A 11 1.62 1.92 -7.18
N ALA A 12 2.50 0.96 -7.45
CA ALA A 12 2.11 -0.31 -8.05
C ALA A 12 1.51 -1.23 -6.98
N ILE A 13 0.21 -1.52 -7.11
CA ILE A 13 -0.54 -2.39 -6.19
C ILE A 13 -0.70 -3.77 -6.83
N ARG A 14 -0.29 -4.83 -6.14
CA ARG A 14 -0.33 -6.20 -6.67
C ARG A 14 -0.72 -7.19 -5.59
N GLU A 15 -1.63 -8.09 -5.92
CA GLU A 15 -1.82 -9.32 -5.14
C GLU A 15 -0.70 -10.30 -5.52
N VAL A 16 0.10 -10.72 -4.54
CA VAL A 16 1.26 -11.60 -4.76
C VAL A 16 0.98 -13.04 -4.34
N ALA A 17 0.02 -13.22 -3.44
CA ALA A 17 -0.54 -14.50 -3.03
C ALA A 17 -1.98 -14.25 -2.58
N LYS A 18 -2.78 -15.33 -2.48
CA LYS A 18 -4.15 -15.23 -1.98
C LYS A 18 -4.16 -14.48 -0.65
N ASP A 19 -4.96 -13.42 -0.58
CA ASP A 19 -5.13 -12.58 0.61
C ASP A 19 -3.88 -11.76 1.02
N VAL A 20 -2.89 -11.62 0.12
CA VAL A 20 -1.64 -10.86 0.35
C VAL A 20 -1.38 -9.86 -0.78
N TRP A 21 -1.32 -8.58 -0.42
CA TRP A 21 -1.06 -7.46 -1.33
C TRP A 21 0.24 -6.74 -1.01
N THR A 22 0.90 -6.27 -2.05
CA THR A 22 2.06 -5.38 -1.97
C THR A 22 1.74 -4.04 -2.61
N PHE A 23 2.22 -2.97 -1.98
CA PHE A 23 2.12 -1.60 -2.45
C PHE A 23 3.54 -1.09 -2.63
N SER A 24 3.98 -1.01 -3.89
CA SER A 24 5.32 -0.55 -4.24
C SER A 24 5.23 0.89 -4.70
N CYS A 25 5.57 1.82 -3.81
CA CYS A 25 5.54 3.25 -4.07
C CYS A 25 6.98 3.77 -4.17
N PRO A 26 7.35 4.51 -5.23
CA PRO A 26 8.65 5.15 -5.29
C PRO A 26 8.70 6.25 -4.22
N PHE A 27 9.51 6.06 -3.19
CA PHE A 27 9.86 7.10 -2.23
C PHE A 27 11.37 7.32 -2.20
N SER A 28 11.77 8.54 -1.83
CA SER A 28 13.17 8.91 -1.63
C SER A 28 13.40 9.02 -0.12
N ARG A 29 14.38 8.30 0.42
CA ARG A 29 14.82 8.46 1.81
C ARG A 29 15.92 9.52 1.82
N PHE A 30 15.81 10.49 2.72
CA PHE A 30 16.75 11.63 2.84
C PHE A 30 16.92 12.50 1.58
N ASN A 31 15.96 12.46 0.63
CA ASN A 31 16.07 13.16 -0.66
C ASN A 31 17.31 12.79 -1.50
N LEU A 32 18.03 11.71 -1.12
CA LEU A 32 19.35 11.36 -1.64
C LEU A 32 19.43 9.90 -2.13
N LEU A 33 18.65 8.99 -1.53
CA LEU A 33 18.67 7.57 -1.87
C LEU A 33 17.25 7.07 -2.16
N PRO A 34 16.97 6.56 -3.38
CA PRO A 34 15.69 5.96 -3.72
C PRO A 34 15.57 4.59 -3.02
N VAL A 35 15.16 4.61 -1.76
CA VAL A 35 14.76 3.40 -1.04
C VAL A 35 13.32 3.15 -1.45
N GLY A 36 13.11 2.37 -2.50
CA GLY A 36 11.77 1.90 -2.86
C GLY A 36 11.27 0.96 -1.77
N GLY A 37 10.60 1.48 -0.74
CA GLY A 37 9.98 0.62 0.26
C GLY A 37 8.62 0.12 -0.21
N ARG A 38 8.24 -0.99 0.42
CA ARG A 38 7.10 -1.80 0.01
C ARG A 38 6.22 -2.00 1.22
N SER A 39 5.05 -1.38 1.18
CA SER A 39 4.02 -1.68 2.16
C SER A 39 3.35 -3.01 1.78
N THR A 40 2.92 -3.77 2.78
CA THR A 40 2.28 -5.08 2.58
C THR A 40 0.97 -5.09 3.35
N ALA A 41 -0.13 -5.50 2.73
CA ALA A 41 -1.38 -5.76 3.43
C ALA A 41 -1.73 -7.24 3.34
N VAL A 42 -2.23 -7.78 4.45
CA VAL A 42 -2.70 -9.15 4.56
C VAL A 42 -4.13 -9.11 5.04
N LYS A 43 -5.03 -9.74 4.29
CA LYS A 43 -6.40 -9.98 4.74
C LYS A 43 -6.41 -11.24 5.60
N LEU A 44 -6.89 -11.11 6.83
CA LEU A 44 -6.99 -12.20 7.76
C LEU A 44 -8.25 -13.03 7.49
N SER A 45 -8.29 -14.26 7.99
CA SER A 45 -9.42 -15.17 7.82
C SER A 45 -10.73 -14.64 8.41
N ASN A 46 -10.66 -13.71 9.36
CA ASN A 46 -11.82 -13.04 9.96
C ASN A 46 -12.31 -11.82 9.16
N GLY A 47 -11.67 -11.50 8.03
CA GLY A 47 -11.99 -10.34 7.19
C GLY A 47 -11.32 -9.04 7.60
N ASP A 48 -10.63 -8.99 8.75
CA ASP A 48 -9.83 -7.83 9.16
C ASP A 48 -8.55 -7.74 8.32
N VAL A 49 -7.93 -6.55 8.27
CA VAL A 49 -6.71 -6.31 7.50
C VAL A 49 -5.56 -5.92 8.44
N TRP A 50 -4.42 -6.58 8.23
CA TRP A 50 -3.13 -6.26 8.84
C TRP A 50 -2.24 -5.57 7.80
N VAL A 51 -1.65 -4.43 8.14
CA VAL A 51 -0.84 -3.63 7.22
C VAL A 51 0.55 -3.40 7.78
N LEU A 52 1.57 -3.78 7.04
CA LEU A 52 2.94 -3.30 7.20
C LEU A 52 3.10 -1.99 6.44
N ALA A 53 3.12 -0.87 7.17
CA ALA A 53 3.30 0.46 6.61
C ALA A 53 4.80 0.80 6.52
N SER A 54 5.32 0.81 5.30
CA SER A 54 6.70 1.19 4.98
C SER A 54 6.76 2.43 4.06
N THR A 55 5.64 2.82 3.48
CA THR A 55 5.50 3.96 2.55
C THR A 55 4.43 4.93 3.06
N PRO A 56 4.49 6.23 2.68
CA PRO A 56 3.41 7.17 2.93
C PRO A 56 2.07 6.66 2.38
N LEU A 57 0.98 7.06 3.04
CA LEU A 57 -0.37 6.71 2.60
C LEU A 57 -0.72 7.49 1.32
N ASP A 58 -1.06 6.76 0.27
CA ASP A 58 -1.57 7.29 -1.00
C ASP A 58 -3.07 6.99 -1.15
N GLU A 59 -3.79 7.78 -1.94
CA GLU A 59 -5.25 7.61 -2.15
C GLU A 59 -5.59 6.23 -2.73
N ALA A 60 -4.79 5.74 -3.69
CA ALA A 60 -4.98 4.42 -4.28
C ALA A 60 -4.76 3.29 -3.25
N THR A 61 -3.78 3.47 -2.36
CA THR A 61 -3.52 2.51 -1.26
C THR A 61 -4.70 2.49 -0.29
N LYS A 62 -5.22 3.68 0.08
CA LYS A 62 -6.37 3.81 0.98
C LYS A 62 -7.63 3.19 0.38
N ALA A 63 -7.90 3.43 -0.90
CA ALA A 63 -9.04 2.84 -1.61
C ALA A 63 -8.95 1.31 -1.61
N LYS A 64 -7.78 0.75 -1.96
CA LYS A 64 -7.60 -0.71 -1.96
C LYS A 64 -7.76 -1.31 -0.58
N LEU A 65 -7.18 -0.71 0.46
CA LEU A 65 -7.35 -1.18 1.84
C LEU A 65 -8.84 -1.22 2.25
N GLY A 66 -9.63 -0.22 1.84
CA GLY A 66 -11.08 -0.21 2.07
C GLY A 66 -11.83 -1.35 1.39
N GLU A 67 -11.38 -1.81 0.21
CA GLU A 67 -11.95 -2.98 -0.46
C GLU A 67 -11.60 -4.30 0.24
N LEU A 68 -10.41 -4.38 0.85
CA LEU A 68 -9.94 -5.61 1.50
C LEU A 68 -10.71 -5.90 2.79
N GLY A 69 -10.98 -4.88 3.59
CA GLY A 69 -11.67 -4.97 4.87
C GLY A 69 -11.20 -3.89 5.88
N PRO A 70 -11.74 -3.90 7.10
CA PRO A 70 -11.32 -2.95 8.14
C PRO A 70 -9.86 -3.17 8.53
N VAL A 71 -9.03 -2.12 8.42
CA VAL A 71 -7.64 -2.14 8.88
C VAL A 71 -7.63 -2.05 10.40
N LYS A 72 -7.17 -3.11 11.06
CA LYS A 72 -7.18 -3.22 12.52
C LYS A 72 -5.79 -3.23 13.14
N TRP A 73 -4.77 -3.55 12.34
CA TRP A 73 -3.38 -3.52 12.77
C TRP A 73 -2.52 -2.82 11.74
N ILE A 74 -1.69 -1.90 12.21
CA ILE A 74 -0.68 -1.21 11.42
C ILE A 74 0.67 -1.44 12.10
N VAL A 75 1.62 -1.94 11.34
CA VAL A 75 2.98 -2.24 11.80
C VAL A 75 3.96 -1.37 11.03
N GLY A 76 4.82 -0.65 11.74
CA GLY A 76 5.96 0.04 11.14
C GLY A 76 7.16 -0.90 11.09
N ALA A 77 7.64 -1.26 9.90
CA ALA A 77 8.92 -1.93 9.74
C ALA A 77 10.05 -0.89 9.87
N ASP A 78 10.64 -0.83 11.05
CA ASP A 78 11.83 -0.06 11.40
C ASP A 78 11.74 1.48 11.23
N ALA A 79 11.89 2.17 12.36
CA ALA A 79 11.77 3.62 12.54
C ALA A 79 13.16 4.31 12.53
N GLY A 80 14.03 3.90 11.61
CA GLY A 80 15.34 4.51 11.36
C GLY A 80 15.30 5.76 10.47
#